data_AF-A0A966KDU6-F1
#
_entry.id   AF-A0A966KDU6-F1
#
_cell.length_a   1.000
_cell.length_b   1.000
_cell.length_c   1.000
_cell.angle_alpha   90.00
_cell.angle_beta   90.00
_cell.angle_gamma   90.00
#
_symmetry.space_group_name_H-M   'P 1'
#
loop_
_entity.id
_entity.type
_entity.pdbx_description
1 polymer ?
#
loop_
_entity_poly.entity_id
_entity_poly.type
_entity_poly.pdbx_seq_one_letter_code
_entity_poly.pdbx_strand_id
1 'polypeptide(L)'
;QAVGLKVNIETYEWNTFLGEVNPGLEGKADMAEMAWMTNDPDTLPFLALRTEAWPDKGGFNSGYYSNPKVDELLEAARASTDQSERARLYQEMQTIVQEDAPWVFVANWKQNAVTSDRVGSFSLQPSFFLLLNNVDKN
;
A
#
# COMPACT_ATOMS: atom_id res chain seq x y z
N GLN A 1 -24.43 8.42 5.70
CA GLN A 1 -25.63 9.16 5.23
C GLN A 1 -25.53 10.69 5.37
N ALA A 2 -24.67 11.25 6.22
CA ALA A 2 -24.61 12.69 6.50
C ALA A 2 -24.36 13.62 5.28
N VAL A 3 -23.86 13.09 4.16
CA VAL A 3 -23.59 13.84 2.92
C VAL A 3 -24.34 13.30 1.70
N GLY A 4 -25.38 12.47 1.91
CA GLY A 4 -26.24 11.98 0.82
C GLY A 4 -25.66 10.87 -0.07
N LEU A 5 -24.44 10.41 0.18
CA LEU A 5 -23.85 9.27 -0.55
C LEU A 5 -24.50 7.95 -0.14
N LYS A 6 -25.00 7.21 -1.13
CA LYS A 6 -25.46 5.83 -0.98
C LYS A 6 -24.31 4.90 -1.38
N VAL A 7 -23.79 4.15 -0.42
CA VAL A 7 -22.68 3.21 -0.62
C VAL A 7 -23.24 1.79 -0.60
N ASN A 8 -22.87 0.98 -1.58
CA ASN A 8 -23.10 -0.46 -1.57
C ASN A 8 -21.74 -1.14 -1.31
N ILE A 9 -21.68 -2.02 -0.32
CA ILE A 9 -20.46 -2.75 0.02
C ILE A 9 -20.54 -4.13 -0.60
N GLU A 10 -19.52 -4.48 -1.37
CA GLU A 10 -19.35 -5.81 -1.97
C GLU A 10 -18.12 -6.48 -1.39
N THR A 11 -18.22 -7.77 -1.11
CA THR A 11 -17.15 -8.56 -0.49
C THR A 11 -16.85 -9.78 -1.33
N TYR A 12 -15.57 -10.12 -1.44
CA TYR A 12 -15.08 -11.22 -2.25
C TYR A 12 -14.11 -12.08 -1.44
N GLU A 13 -13.92 -13.34 -1.86
CA GLU A 13 -12.72 -14.08 -1.46
C GLU A 13 -11.48 -13.32 -1.96
N TRP A 14 -10.39 -13.36 -1.19
CA TRP A 14 -9.24 -12.48 -1.39
C TRP A 14 -8.63 -12.54 -2.80
N ASN A 15 -8.43 -13.71 -3.38
CA ASN A 15 -7.86 -13.81 -4.73
C ASN A 15 -8.83 -13.29 -5.80
N THR A 16 -10.13 -13.51 -5.60
CA THR A 16 -11.16 -12.92 -6.45
C THR A 16 -11.15 -11.39 -6.35
N PHE A 17 -11.07 -10.85 -5.14
CA PHE A 17 -10.94 -9.41 -4.88
C PHE A 17 -9.75 -8.81 -5.62
N LEU A 18 -8.57 -9.44 -5.51
CA LEU A 18 -7.37 -9.01 -6.23
C LEU A 18 -7.55 -9.07 -7.75
N GLY A 19 -8.29 -10.06 -8.26
CA GLY A 19 -8.65 -10.18 -9.68
C GLY A 19 -9.54 -9.03 -10.18
N GLU A 20 -10.39 -8.47 -9.31
CA GLU A 20 -11.20 -7.29 -9.65
C GLU A 20 -10.39 -6.00 -9.58
N VAL A 21 -9.59 -5.82 -8.53
CA VAL A 21 -8.87 -4.56 -8.22
C VAL A 21 -7.62 -4.37 -9.06
N ASN A 22 -6.75 -5.37 -9.15
CA ASN A 22 -5.41 -5.21 -9.76
C ASN A 22 -5.44 -4.81 -11.24
N PRO A 23 -6.38 -5.30 -12.08
CA PRO A 23 -6.45 -4.85 -13.47
C PRO A 23 -7.05 -3.44 -13.63
N GLY A 24 -7.30 -2.71 -12.54
CA GLY A 24 -7.86 -1.37 -12.53
C GLY A 24 -9.34 -1.34 -12.15
N LEU A 25 -9.73 -0.25 -11.49
CA LEU A 25 -11.09 -0.03 -10.97
C LEU A 25 -12.03 0.61 -11.98
N GLU A 26 -11.51 1.20 -13.06
CA GLU A 26 -12.32 1.89 -14.07
C GLU A 26 -13.42 0.99 -14.63
N GLY A 27 -14.67 1.42 -14.49
CA GLY A 27 -15.84 0.67 -14.94
C GLY A 27 -16.20 -0.57 -14.10
N LYS A 28 -15.46 -0.87 -13.02
CA LYS A 28 -15.70 -2.02 -12.14
C LYS A 28 -16.16 -1.63 -10.73
N ALA A 29 -15.51 -0.64 -10.12
CA ALA A 29 -15.85 -0.15 -8.79
C ALA A 29 -15.42 1.31 -8.62
N ASP A 30 -16.16 2.06 -7.80
CA ASP A 30 -15.81 3.45 -7.49
C ASP A 30 -14.61 3.53 -6.53
N MET A 31 -14.49 2.56 -5.62
CA MET A 31 -13.44 2.47 -4.59
C MET A 31 -13.17 1.01 -4.24
N ALA A 32 -11.93 0.72 -3.83
CA ALA A 32 -11.55 -0.56 -3.23
C ALA A 32 -10.79 -0.32 -1.91
N GLU A 33 -11.13 -1.09 -0.89
CA GLU A 33 -10.39 -1.07 0.38
C GLU A 33 -9.17 -1.98 0.27
N MET A 34 -7.98 -1.40 0.42
CA MET A 34 -6.71 -2.12 0.36
C MET A 34 -5.78 -1.62 1.46
N ALA A 35 -4.89 -2.51 1.90
CA ALA A 35 -3.81 -2.19 2.81
C ALA A 35 -2.50 -2.74 2.25
N TRP A 36 -1.42 -2.05 2.58
CA TRP A 36 -0.08 -2.40 2.15
C TRP A 36 0.85 -2.51 3.36
N MET A 37 1.80 -3.43 3.26
CA MET A 37 2.80 -3.67 4.29
C MET A 37 4.16 -3.66 3.61
N THR A 38 4.92 -2.59 3.79
CA THR A 38 6.28 -2.45 3.29
C THR A 38 7.22 -2.14 4.45
N ASN A 39 8.49 -2.48 4.29
CA ASN A 39 9.55 -2.23 5.26
C ASN A 39 10.44 -1.03 4.88
N ASP A 40 10.07 -0.32 3.82
CA ASP A 40 10.80 0.79 3.25
C ASP A 40 9.82 1.85 2.67
N PRO A 41 10.27 3.11 2.51
CA PRO A 41 9.43 4.21 2.01
C PRO A 41 9.26 4.23 0.48
N ASP A 42 9.93 3.35 -0.27
CA ASP A 42 10.01 3.36 -1.72
C ASP A 42 8.98 2.44 -2.39
N THR A 43 8.91 1.20 -1.91
CA THR A 43 8.21 0.11 -2.59
C THR A 43 6.75 0.44 -2.88
N LEU A 44 6.01 0.93 -1.88
CA LEU A 44 4.58 1.21 -2.05
C LEU A 44 4.31 2.41 -2.97
N PRO A 45 4.86 3.61 -2.72
CA PRO A 45 4.63 4.74 -3.62
C PRO A 45 5.06 4.44 -5.06
N PHE A 46 6.18 3.72 -5.25
CA PHE A 46 6.65 3.38 -6.58
C PHE A 46 5.76 2.35 -7.29
N LEU A 47 5.14 1.41 -6.58
CA LEU A 47 4.29 0.39 -7.19
C LEU A 47 2.84 0.85 -7.40
N ALA A 48 2.39 1.90 -6.72
CA ALA A 48 0.96 2.23 -6.68
C ALA A 48 0.61 3.72 -6.89
N LEU A 49 1.59 4.63 -6.97
CA LEU A 49 1.34 6.07 -7.19
C LEU A 49 2.02 6.67 -8.43
N ARG A 50 2.98 5.97 -9.07
CA ARG A 50 3.57 6.43 -10.33
C ARG A 50 2.65 6.17 -11.52
N THR A 51 2.71 7.03 -12.54
CA THR A 51 1.93 6.87 -13.79
C THR A 51 2.30 5.58 -14.53
N GLU A 52 3.57 5.21 -14.52
CA GLU A 52 4.04 3.96 -15.15
C GLU A 52 3.70 2.70 -14.34
N ALA A 53 3.00 2.84 -13.21
CA ALA A 53 2.46 1.73 -12.43
C ALA A 53 0.96 1.54 -12.65
N TRP A 54 0.39 2.14 -13.69
CA TRP A 54 -0.97 1.80 -14.09
C TRP A 54 -1.13 0.29 -14.38
N PRO A 55 -2.34 -0.26 -14.18
CA PRO A 55 -2.61 -1.69 -14.36
C PRO A 55 -2.27 -2.23 -15.75
N ASP A 56 -2.54 -1.45 -16.80
CA ASP A 56 -2.24 -1.79 -18.19
C ASP A 56 -0.73 -1.89 -18.47
N LYS A 57 0.09 -1.29 -17.61
CA LYS A 57 1.55 -1.37 -17.60
C LYS A 57 2.09 -2.39 -16.60
N GLY A 58 1.20 -3.18 -15.98
CA GLY A 58 1.53 -4.23 -15.03
C GLY A 58 1.84 -3.74 -13.60
N GLY A 59 1.46 -2.52 -13.24
CA GLY A 59 1.60 -2.01 -11.87
C GLY A 59 0.32 -2.10 -11.03
N PHE A 60 0.39 -1.59 -9.79
CA PHE A 60 -0.69 -1.67 -8.79
C PHE A 60 -1.43 -0.33 -8.57
N ASN A 61 -1.25 0.65 -9.45
CA ASN A 61 -1.95 1.93 -9.39
C ASN A 61 -3.39 1.79 -9.94
N SER A 62 -4.21 0.99 -9.26
CA SER A 62 -5.55 0.60 -9.73
C SER A 62 -6.55 1.74 -9.88
N GLY A 63 -6.28 2.89 -9.25
CA GLY A 63 -7.06 4.13 -9.36
C GLY A 63 -6.62 5.04 -10.51
N TYR A 64 -5.63 4.63 -11.31
CA TYR A 64 -5.11 5.40 -12.45
C TYR A 64 -4.62 6.81 -12.09
N TYR A 65 -4.12 7.00 -10.87
CA TYR A 65 -3.55 8.28 -10.46
C TYR A 65 -2.34 8.63 -11.34
N SER A 66 -2.20 9.90 -11.71
CA SER A 66 -1.06 10.38 -12.48
C SER A 66 -0.78 11.84 -12.15
N ASN A 67 0.45 12.10 -11.72
CA ASN A 67 0.95 13.43 -11.46
C ASN A 67 2.43 13.47 -11.86
N PRO A 68 2.81 14.22 -12.92
CA PRO A 68 4.19 14.28 -13.39
C PRO A 68 5.20 14.72 -12.33
N LYS A 69 4.77 15.54 -11.35
CA LYS A 69 5.64 15.95 -10.25
C LYS A 69 5.87 14.81 -9.26
N VAL A 70 4.85 14.00 -8.98
CA VAL A 70 5.02 12.79 -8.17
C VAL A 70 5.95 11.80 -8.85
N ASP A 71 5.80 11.60 -10.17
CA ASP A 71 6.70 10.74 -10.94
C ASP A 71 8.16 11.22 -10.83
N GLU A 72 8.41 12.53 -11.04
CA GLU A 72 9.75 13.13 -10.90
C GLU A 72 10.35 12.91 -9.51
N LEU A 73 9.56 13.15 -8.45
CA LEU A 73 10.00 13.01 -7.06
C LEU A 73 10.32 11.56 -6.70
N LEU A 74 9.50 10.60 -7.15
CA LEU A 74 9.72 9.17 -6.90
C LEU A 74 11.00 8.68 -7.59
N GLU A 75 11.24 9.06 -8.85
CA GLU A 75 12.46 8.69 -9.56
C GLU A 75 13.70 9.32 -8.92
N ALA A 76 13.65 10.61 -8.55
CA ALA A 76 14.73 11.30 -7.86
C ALA A 76 15.05 10.66 -6.50
N ALA A 77 14.02 10.28 -5.73
CA ALA A 77 14.20 9.65 -4.42
C ALA A 77 14.85 8.26 -4.51
N ARG A 78 14.66 7.52 -5.62
CA ARG A 78 15.32 6.24 -5.89
C ARG A 78 16.75 6.39 -6.36
N ALA A 79 17.03 7.44 -7.12
CA ALA A 79 18.37 7.73 -7.63
C ALA A 79 19.29 8.33 -6.56
N SER A 80 18.74 9.03 -5.56
CA SER A 80 19.52 9.67 -4.51
C SER A 80 20.15 8.66 -3.56
N THR A 81 21.41 8.87 -3.19
CA THR A 81 22.15 8.09 -2.19
C THR A 81 22.22 8.79 -0.83
N ASP A 82 21.86 10.08 -0.77
CA ASP A 82 21.81 10.86 0.46
C ASP A 82 20.46 10.68 1.17
N GLN A 83 20.48 10.16 2.40
CA GLN A 83 19.24 9.84 3.12
C GLN A 83 18.41 11.08 3.48
N SER A 84 19.06 12.23 3.71
CA SER A 84 18.34 13.47 4.04
C SER A 84 17.61 14.02 2.82
N GLU A 85 18.24 13.97 1.65
CA GLU A 85 17.61 14.37 0.40
C GLU A 85 16.49 13.41 0.01
N ARG A 86 16.70 12.09 0.15
CA ARG A 86 15.63 11.10 -0.05
C ARG A 86 14.41 11.38 0.82
N ALA A 87 14.63 11.65 2.11
CA ALA A 87 13.54 11.97 3.04
C ALA A 87 12.78 13.24 2.63
N ARG A 88 13.50 14.29 2.20
CA ARG A 88 12.90 15.54 1.71
C ARG A 88 12.02 15.29 0.47
N LEU A 89 12.51 14.51 -0.49
CA LEU A 89 11.77 14.18 -1.72
C LEU A 89 10.49 13.38 -1.42
N TYR A 90 10.56 12.38 -0.54
CA TYR A 90 9.36 11.63 -0.14
C TYR A 90 8.35 12.48 0.67
N GLN A 91 8.80 13.45 1.46
CA GLN A 91 7.91 14.38 2.18
C GLN A 91 7.16 15.30 1.21
N GLU A 92 7.86 15.83 0.20
CA GLU A 92 7.25 16.65 -0.86
C GLU A 92 6.20 15.83 -1.63
N MET A 93 6.55 14.60 -2.01
CA MET A 93 5.63 13.68 -2.69
C MET A 93 4.39 13.37 -1.84
N GLN A 94 4.56 13.06 -0.55
CA GLN A 94 3.44 12.78 0.36
C GLN A 94 2.51 13.98 0.52
N THR A 95 3.04 15.20 0.51
CA THR A 95 2.22 16.42 0.59
C THR A 95 1.33 16.53 -0.64
N ILE A 96 1.89 16.36 -1.85
CA ILE A 96 1.13 16.40 -3.09
C ILE A 96 0.06 15.30 -3.13
N VAL A 97 0.43 14.06 -2.79
CA VAL A 97 -0.51 12.92 -2.78
C VAL A 97 -1.63 13.14 -1.76
N GLN A 98 -1.35 13.73 -0.60
CA GLN A 98 -2.37 14.07 0.38
C GLN A 98 -3.35 15.14 -0.14
N GLU A 99 -2.87 16.11 -0.91
CA GLU A 99 -3.68 17.17 -1.51
C GLU A 99 -4.52 16.65 -2.69
N ASP A 100 -3.92 15.83 -3.55
CA ASP A 100 -4.59 15.21 -4.71
C ASP A 100 -5.61 14.14 -4.30
N ALA A 101 -5.44 13.57 -3.09
CA ALA A 101 -6.31 12.57 -2.48
C ALA A 101 -6.66 11.36 -3.39
N PRO A 102 -5.69 10.72 -4.07
CA PRO A 102 -5.96 9.52 -4.85
C PRO A 102 -6.37 8.34 -3.97
N TRP A 103 -5.99 8.37 -2.69
CA TRP A 103 -6.42 7.44 -1.66
C TRP A 103 -7.01 8.18 -0.46
N VAL A 104 -7.92 7.50 0.23
CA VAL A 104 -8.36 7.90 1.57
C VAL A 104 -7.49 7.15 2.59
N PHE A 105 -6.53 7.83 3.21
CA PHE A 105 -5.69 7.25 4.25
C PHE A 105 -6.48 7.06 5.55
N VAL A 106 -6.79 5.81 5.90
CA VAL A 106 -7.65 5.49 7.04
C VAL A 106 -6.86 5.31 8.34
N ALA A 107 -5.83 4.44 8.32
CA ALA A 107 -5.10 4.08 9.54
C ALA A 107 -3.74 3.41 9.25
N ASN A 108 -2.85 3.46 10.25
CA ASN A 108 -1.66 2.60 10.33
C ASN A 108 -1.92 1.49 11.37
N TRP A 109 -1.87 0.23 10.94
CA TRP A 109 -2.28 -0.89 11.79
C TRP A 109 -1.13 -1.43 12.64
N LYS A 110 -1.44 -1.88 13.86
CA LYS A 110 -0.53 -2.67 14.68
C LYS A 110 -0.70 -4.14 14.35
N GLN A 111 0.41 -4.85 14.14
CA GLN A 111 0.39 -6.30 13.98
C GLN A 111 0.09 -6.96 15.34
N ASN A 112 -0.83 -7.91 15.34
CA ASN A 112 -1.19 -8.69 16.53
C ASN A 112 -1.14 -10.18 16.18
N ALA A 113 -0.69 -11.00 17.11
CA ALA A 113 -0.72 -12.45 17.00
C ALA A 113 -1.06 -13.08 18.36
N VAL A 114 -1.81 -14.18 18.31
CA VAL A 114 -2.16 -14.98 19.49
C VAL A 114 -1.58 -16.38 19.28
N THR A 115 -0.80 -16.84 20.25
CA THR A 115 -0.20 -18.19 20.25
C THR A 115 -0.62 -18.94 21.51
N SER A 116 -0.57 -20.28 21.48
CA SER A 116 -0.65 -21.03 22.73
C SER A 116 0.63 -20.85 23.54
N ASP A 117 0.55 -20.99 24.86
CA ASP A 117 1.69 -21.04 25.78
C ASP A 117 2.78 -22.06 25.41
N ARG A 118 2.42 -23.13 24.67
CA ARG A 118 3.38 -24.11 24.15
C ARG A 118 4.29 -23.59 23.02
N VAL A 119 3.97 -22.47 22.38
CA VAL A 119 4.77 -21.95 21.26
C VAL A 119 5.90 -21.09 21.82
N GLY A 120 7.13 -21.59 21.69
CA GLY A 120 8.36 -20.88 22.02
C GLY A 120 8.94 -20.12 20.83
N SER A 121 9.77 -19.11 21.10
CA SER A 121 10.64 -18.44 20.13
C SER A 121 9.96 -17.76 18.92
N PHE A 122 8.62 -17.68 18.91
CA PHE A 122 7.87 -16.92 17.92
C PHE A 122 7.91 -15.42 18.21
N SER A 123 8.18 -14.61 17.17
CA SER A 123 8.14 -13.15 17.25
C SER A 123 7.58 -12.55 15.96
N LEU A 124 6.76 -11.51 16.12
CA LEU A 124 6.26 -10.71 15.00
C LEU A 124 7.42 -9.92 14.37
N GLN A 125 7.50 -9.96 13.05
CA GLN A 125 8.49 -9.20 12.28
C GLN A 125 7.87 -7.92 11.74
N PRO A 126 8.58 -6.77 11.74
CA PRO A 126 8.10 -5.55 11.09
C PRO A 126 7.74 -5.73 9.60
N SER A 127 8.35 -6.71 8.92
CA SER A 127 8.02 -7.07 7.54
C SER A 127 6.74 -7.92 7.38
N PHE A 128 6.05 -8.22 8.48
CA PHE A 128 4.89 -9.12 8.55
C PHE A 128 5.14 -10.58 8.17
N PHE A 129 6.38 -10.96 7.85
CA PHE A 129 6.72 -12.35 7.59
C PHE A 129 6.59 -13.22 8.85
N LEU A 130 5.96 -14.38 8.67
CA LEU A 130 5.91 -15.42 9.69
C LEU A 130 7.18 -16.28 9.58
N LEU A 131 8.23 -15.88 10.29
CA LEU A 131 9.48 -16.64 10.34
C LEU A 131 9.36 -17.76 11.37
N LEU A 132 9.27 -19.00 10.87
CA LEU A 132 9.04 -20.18 11.73
C LEU A 132 10.29 -21.04 11.96
N ASN A 133 11.43 -20.69 11.36
CA ASN A 133 12.64 -21.52 11.36
C ASN A 133 13.19 -21.83 12.77
N ASN A 134 12.97 -20.91 13.71
CA ASN A 134 13.43 -21.04 15.09
C ASN A 134 12.26 -21.24 16.07
N VAL A 135 11.03 -21.41 15.57
CA VAL A 135 9.85 -21.58 16.41
C VAL A 135 9.80 -23.01 16.89
N ASP A 136 9.66 -23.17 18.20
CA ASP A 136 9.63 -24.45 18.88
C ASP A 136 8.30 -24.67 19.59
N LYS A 137 8.04 -25.93 19.94
CA LYS A 137 6.85 -26.33 20.70
C LYS A 137 7.28 -27.13 21.92
N ASN A 138 6.91 -26.64 23.10
CA ASN A 138 7.05 -27.34 24.37
C ASN A 138 6.03 -28.47 24.52
#